data_AF-A0A176J702-F1
#
_entry.id   AF-A0A176J702-F1
#
_cell.length_a   1.000
_cell.length_b   1.000
_cell.length_c   1.000
_cell.angle_alpha   90.00
_cell.angle_beta   90.00
_cell.angle_gamma   90.00
#
_symmetry.space_group_name_H-M   'P 1'
#
loop_
_entity.id
_entity.type
_entity.pdbx_description
1 polymer ?
#
loop_
_entity_poly.entity_id
_entity_poly.type
_entity_poly.pdbx_seq_one_letter_code
_entity_poly.pdbx_strand_id
1 'polypeptide(L)'
;MKRLVMSTAAAGLIFILQGCSSNAHAENFKQSSIESTFPIPADAKEIKKKEDSAVYSLKGMKEEEGLPKAYLAKLEEDGWKESTSEQMGALEIFKKDGKTLKVTSLTDKFIIEK
;
A
#
# COMPACT_ATOMS: atom_id res chain seq x y z
N MET A 1 27.71 -0.57 57.01
CA MET A 1 28.08 0.86 56.96
C MET A 1 28.49 1.22 55.54
N LYS A 2 27.78 2.18 54.89
CA LYS A 2 28.18 3.06 53.77
C LYS A 2 28.61 2.37 52.45
N ARG A 3 28.27 2.81 51.22
CA ARG A 3 27.45 3.88 50.65
C ARG A 3 27.23 3.54 49.17
N LEU A 4 26.10 4.00 48.65
CA LEU A 4 25.72 4.13 47.24
C LEU A 4 26.85 4.68 46.35
N VAL A 5 26.96 4.17 45.12
CA VAL A 5 27.42 4.96 43.97
C VAL A 5 26.55 4.62 42.76
N MET A 6 25.69 5.58 42.40
CA MET A 6 25.10 5.72 41.07
C MET A 6 26.23 6.01 40.07
N SER A 7 26.23 5.36 38.91
CA SER A 7 26.76 5.99 37.70
C SER A 7 26.14 5.37 36.45
N THR A 8 25.34 6.19 35.79
CA THR A 8 24.74 6.08 34.47
C THR A 8 25.73 5.64 33.38
N ALA A 9 25.31 4.73 32.51
CA ALA A 9 25.81 4.63 31.15
C ALA A 9 24.61 4.35 30.22
N ALA A 10 24.04 5.44 29.71
CA ALA A 10 23.17 5.40 28.55
C ALA A 10 24.02 5.05 27.31
N ALA A 11 23.62 4.04 26.55
CA ALA A 11 24.10 3.83 25.19
C ALA A 11 22.94 3.25 24.38
N GLY A 12 22.35 4.12 23.56
CA GLY A 12 21.15 3.85 22.79
C GLY A 12 21.36 2.77 21.75
N LEU A 13 20.40 1.86 21.64
CA LEU A 13 20.27 0.99 20.50
C LEU A 13 19.58 1.80 19.39
N ILE A 14 20.39 2.29 18.47
CA ILE A 14 19.99 3.08 17.31
C ILE A 14 19.14 2.21 16.38
N PHE A 15 17.84 2.51 16.29
CA PHE A 15 16.96 2.03 15.23
C PHE A 15 17.30 2.76 13.93
N ILE A 16 18.15 2.15 13.09
CA ILE A 16 18.27 2.56 11.69
C ILE A 16 17.19 1.86 10.87
N LEU A 17 15.99 2.43 10.88
CA LEU A 17 15.08 2.27 9.75
C LEU A 17 15.51 3.29 8.69
N GLN A 18 16.34 2.85 7.74
CA GLN A 18 16.59 3.61 6.52
C GLN A 18 15.31 3.55 5.68
N GLY A 19 14.48 4.59 5.78
CA GLY A 19 13.34 4.79 4.89
C GLY A 19 13.83 5.22 3.51
N CYS A 20 13.57 4.38 2.51
CA CYS A 20 13.84 4.63 1.10
C CYS A 20 13.19 5.93 0.61
N SER A 21 13.91 6.64 -0.27
CA SER A 21 13.44 7.81 -1.02
C SER A 21 12.06 7.57 -1.65
N SER A 22 11.05 8.31 -1.20
CA SER A 22 9.70 8.24 -1.74
C SER A 22 9.49 9.34 -2.79
N ASN A 23 9.23 8.95 -4.04
CA ASN A 23 8.45 9.80 -4.93
C ASN A 23 7.07 9.96 -4.29
N ALA A 24 6.80 11.16 -3.77
CA ALA A 24 5.57 11.51 -3.08
C ALA A 24 4.42 11.66 -4.07
N HIS A 25 3.64 10.61 -4.27
CA HIS A 25 2.34 10.71 -4.94
C HIS A 25 1.19 10.08 -4.14
N ALA A 26 1.42 9.58 -2.92
CA ALA A 26 0.41 8.85 -2.18
C ALA A 26 0.47 9.16 -0.68
N GLU A 27 0.38 10.44 -0.29
CA GLU A 27 0.29 10.81 1.14
C GLU A 27 -1.16 10.83 1.67
N ASN A 28 -2.16 10.82 0.79
CA ASN A 28 -3.58 10.82 1.17
C ASN A 28 -4.34 9.69 0.48
N PHE A 29 -5.19 8.99 1.23
CA PHE A 29 -5.99 7.87 0.76
C PHE A 29 -7.46 8.03 1.15
N LYS A 30 -8.34 7.44 0.35
CA LYS A 30 -9.78 7.32 0.59
C LYS A 30 -10.21 5.86 0.53
N GLN A 31 -11.41 5.57 0.99
CA GLN A 31 -11.94 4.20 0.98
C GLN A 31 -12.38 3.78 -0.43
N SER A 32 -12.11 2.53 -0.80
CA SER A 32 -12.68 1.92 -2.00
C SER A 32 -14.19 1.77 -1.90
N SER A 33 -14.88 1.97 -3.03
CA SER A 33 -16.33 1.88 -3.13
C SER A 33 -16.88 0.45 -3.15
N ILE A 34 -16.01 -0.57 -3.31
CA ILE A 34 -16.38 -1.99 -3.30
C ILE A 34 -15.82 -2.73 -2.08
N GLU A 35 -14.73 -2.25 -1.48
CA GLU A 35 -14.12 -2.81 -0.28
C GLU A 35 -13.53 -1.68 0.59
N SER A 36 -14.30 -1.23 1.58
CA SER A 36 -13.97 -0.06 2.40
C SER A 36 -12.63 -0.13 3.15
N THR A 37 -12.08 -1.33 3.34
CA THR A 37 -10.76 -1.51 3.98
C THR A 37 -9.60 -1.45 3.01
N PHE A 38 -9.84 -1.42 1.69
CA PHE A 38 -8.81 -1.25 0.67
C PHE A 38 -8.61 0.24 0.38
N PRO A 39 -7.47 0.84 0.74
CA PRO A 39 -7.21 2.25 0.53
C PRO A 39 -7.02 2.54 -0.97
N ILE A 40 -7.51 3.69 -1.42
CA ILE A 40 -7.40 4.20 -2.79
C ILE A 40 -6.68 5.55 -2.74
N PRO A 41 -5.67 5.81 -3.58
CA PRO A 41 -5.03 7.13 -3.63
C PRO A 41 -6.06 8.25 -3.80
N ALA A 42 -5.94 9.32 -3.02
CA ALA A 42 -6.97 10.36 -2.96
C ALA A 42 -7.20 11.04 -4.32
N ASP A 43 -6.14 11.19 -5.10
CA ASP A 43 -6.08 11.71 -6.46
C ASP A 43 -6.60 10.73 -7.53
N ALA A 44 -6.72 9.44 -7.22
CA ALA A 44 -7.31 8.46 -8.12
C ALA A 44 -8.82 8.71 -8.25
N LYS A 45 -9.32 8.96 -9.45
CA LYS A 45 -10.76 9.22 -9.69
C LYS A 45 -11.48 7.93 -10.06
N GLU A 46 -12.53 7.56 -9.33
CA GLU A 46 -13.43 6.49 -9.76
C GLU A 46 -14.15 6.92 -11.05
N ILE A 47 -13.99 6.14 -12.12
CA ILE A 47 -14.60 6.41 -13.43
C ILE A 47 -15.70 5.40 -13.78
N LYS A 48 -15.71 4.24 -13.12
CA LYS A 48 -16.74 3.21 -13.31
C LYS A 48 -16.84 2.34 -12.07
N LYS A 49 -18.06 2.01 -11.68
CA LYS A 49 -18.37 1.04 -10.63
C LYS A 49 -19.36 -0.01 -11.14
N LYS A 50 -19.15 -1.24 -10.71
CA LYS A 50 -20.06 -2.39 -10.78
C LYS A 50 -20.21 -2.97 -9.38
N GLU A 51 -20.97 -4.05 -9.24
CA GLU A 51 -21.20 -4.75 -7.97
C GLU A 51 -19.88 -5.20 -7.33
N ASP A 52 -19.05 -5.93 -8.09
CA ASP A 52 -17.81 -6.52 -7.60
C ASP A 52 -16.53 -5.93 -8.20
N SER A 53 -16.65 -4.81 -8.93
CA SER A 53 -15.48 -4.15 -9.51
C SER A 53 -15.60 -2.63 -9.61
N ALA A 54 -14.46 -1.95 -9.53
CA ALA A 54 -14.36 -0.51 -9.72
C ALA A 54 -13.10 -0.15 -10.52
N VAL A 55 -13.21 0.86 -11.37
CA VAL A 55 -12.12 1.38 -12.20
C VAL A 55 -11.77 2.76 -11.71
N TYR A 56 -10.48 2.97 -11.44
CA TYR A 56 -9.93 4.23 -10.98
C TYR A 56 -8.91 4.76 -11.98
N SER A 57 -9.05 6.01 -12.40
CA SER A 57 -8.00 6.69 -13.15
C SER A 57 -6.98 7.29 -12.19
N LEU A 58 -5.71 6.99 -12.42
CA LEU A 58 -4.57 7.54 -11.69
C LEU A 58 -3.50 7.89 -12.72
N LYS A 59 -3.28 9.20 -12.92
CA LYS A 59 -2.43 9.70 -14.01
C LYS A 59 -0.96 9.41 -13.76
N GLY A 60 -0.24 9.11 -14.84
CA GLY A 60 1.20 8.82 -14.79
C GLY A 60 1.54 7.37 -14.43
N MET A 61 0.53 6.52 -14.25
CA MET A 61 0.72 5.09 -14.06
C MET A 61 0.99 4.41 -15.41
N LYS A 62 1.95 3.49 -15.46
CA LYS A 62 2.20 2.64 -16.64
C LYS A 62 1.88 1.19 -16.32
N GLU A 63 1.28 0.50 -17.28
CA GLU A 63 0.90 -0.91 -17.15
C GLU A 63 2.09 -1.80 -16.80
N GLU A 64 3.23 -1.58 -17.45
CA GLU A 64 4.48 -2.32 -17.24
C GLU A 64 5.15 -2.10 -15.87
N GLU A 65 4.81 -0.99 -15.20
CA GLU A 65 5.38 -0.63 -13.89
C GLU A 65 4.48 -1.08 -12.73
N GLY A 66 3.24 -1.50 -13.01
CA GLY A 66 2.27 -1.91 -12.00
C GLY A 66 1.78 -0.76 -11.13
N LEU A 67 1.39 -1.07 -9.88
CA LEU A 67 1.04 -0.03 -8.92
C LEU A 67 2.29 0.73 -8.44
N PRO A 68 2.19 2.05 -8.20
CA PRO A 68 3.31 2.83 -7.66
C PRO A 68 3.82 2.26 -6.33
N LYS A 69 5.15 2.19 -6.15
CA LYS A 69 5.77 1.64 -4.93
C LYS A 69 5.25 2.26 -3.62
N ALA A 70 4.98 3.57 -3.62
CA ALA A 70 4.41 4.26 -2.46
C ALA A 70 3.01 3.75 -2.11
N TYR A 71 2.22 3.38 -3.13
CA TYR A 71 0.90 2.81 -2.92
C TYR A 71 1.00 1.37 -2.40
N LEU A 72 1.90 0.54 -2.95
CA LEU A 72 2.17 -0.80 -2.44
C LEU A 72 2.58 -0.79 -0.96
N ALA A 73 3.47 0.14 -0.57
CA ALA A 73 3.87 0.30 0.82
C ALA A 73 2.69 0.66 1.74
N LYS A 74 1.75 1.49 1.26
CA LYS A 74 0.53 1.80 2.03
C LYS A 74 -0.37 0.58 2.18
N LEU A 75 -0.54 -0.20 1.11
CA LEU A 75 -1.36 -1.42 1.17
C LEU A 75 -0.81 -2.38 2.23
N GLU A 76 0.51 -2.57 2.27
CA GLU A 76 1.19 -3.38 3.28
C GLU A 76 1.00 -2.82 4.70
N GLU A 77 1.17 -1.51 4.90
CA GLU A 77 0.93 -0.82 6.18
C GLU A 77 -0.51 -1.04 6.68
N ASP A 78 -1.48 -0.97 5.77
CA ASP A 78 -2.90 -1.19 6.08
C ASP A 78 -3.25 -2.69 6.17
N GLY A 79 -2.27 -3.60 6.08
CA GLY A 79 -2.42 -5.04 6.28
C GLY A 79 -2.87 -5.84 5.07
N TRP A 80 -2.89 -5.23 3.88
CA TRP A 80 -3.09 -5.94 2.62
C TRP A 80 -1.78 -6.54 2.14
N LYS A 81 -1.73 -7.87 2.04
CA LYS A 81 -0.53 -8.59 1.61
C LYS A 81 -0.66 -8.97 0.15
N GLU A 82 0.32 -8.60 -0.65
CA GLU A 82 0.44 -9.06 -2.02
C GLU A 82 0.79 -10.55 -2.05
N SER A 83 0.06 -11.31 -2.87
CA SER A 83 0.30 -12.73 -3.15
C SER A 83 1.11 -12.85 -4.43
N THR A 84 2.41 -12.57 -4.36
CA THR A 84 3.33 -12.55 -5.51
C THR A 84 3.39 -13.87 -6.29
N SER A 85 3.13 -15.01 -5.62
CA SER A 85 3.03 -16.32 -6.27
C SER A 85 1.81 -16.47 -7.19
N GLU A 86 0.80 -15.60 -7.04
CA GLU A 86 -0.44 -15.60 -7.82
C GLU A 86 -0.50 -14.45 -8.82
N GLN A 87 0.57 -13.64 -8.92
CA GLN A 87 0.68 -12.54 -9.86
C GLN A 87 0.75 -13.06 -11.30
N MET A 88 -0.02 -12.43 -12.20
CA MET A 88 -0.07 -12.80 -13.62
C MET A 88 0.00 -11.54 -14.50
N GLY A 89 1.20 -11.19 -14.97
CA GLY A 89 1.40 -9.98 -15.76
C GLY A 89 1.06 -8.73 -14.96
N ALA A 90 0.12 -7.92 -15.47
CA ALA A 90 -0.35 -6.71 -14.80
C ALA A 90 -1.41 -6.96 -13.69
N LEU A 91 -1.75 -8.23 -13.43
CA LEU A 91 -2.67 -8.64 -12.37
C LEU A 91 -1.90 -8.93 -11.08
N GLU A 92 -2.14 -8.13 -10.06
CA GLU A 92 -1.64 -8.28 -8.70
C GLU A 92 -2.79 -8.78 -7.80
N ILE A 93 -2.50 -9.63 -6.81
CA ILE A 93 -3.52 -10.18 -5.90
C ILE A 93 -3.18 -9.76 -4.47
N PHE A 94 -4.15 -9.15 -3.78
CA PHE A 94 -4.02 -8.68 -2.40
C PHE A 94 -4.97 -9.43 -1.48
N LYS A 95 -4.50 -9.80 -0.29
CA LYS A 95 -5.28 -10.53 0.71
C LYS A 95 -5.23 -9.85 2.08
N LYS A 96 -6.38 -9.81 2.75
CA LYS A 96 -6.53 -9.29 4.12
C LYS A 96 -7.76 -9.90 4.79
N ASP A 97 -7.62 -10.45 6.00
CA ASP A 97 -8.73 -10.94 6.82
C ASP A 97 -9.72 -11.88 6.07
N GLY A 98 -9.19 -12.78 5.24
CA GLY A 98 -9.98 -13.72 4.43
C GLY A 98 -10.61 -13.11 3.17
N LYS A 99 -10.41 -11.82 2.92
CA LYS A 99 -10.79 -11.12 1.68
C LYS A 99 -9.66 -11.20 0.67
N THR A 100 -10.04 -11.30 -0.60
CA THR A 100 -9.12 -11.24 -1.74
C THR A 100 -9.57 -10.09 -2.64
N LEU A 101 -8.62 -9.32 -3.13
CA LEU A 101 -8.84 -8.35 -4.19
C LEU A 101 -7.81 -8.57 -5.29
N LYS A 102 -8.27 -8.55 -6.52
CA LYS A 102 -7.45 -8.53 -7.73
C LYS A 102 -7.31 -7.10 -8.19
N VAL A 103 -6.09 -6.67 -8.48
CA VAL A 103 -5.81 -5.36 -9.03
C VAL A 103 -5.14 -5.52 -10.38
N THR A 104 -5.79 -5.00 -11.43
CA THR A 104 -5.19 -4.96 -12.77
C THR A 104 -4.69 -3.56 -13.05
N SER A 105 -3.38 -3.43 -13.20
CA SER A 105 -2.72 -2.18 -13.58
C SER A 105 -2.80 -1.96 -15.09
N LEU A 106 -3.14 -0.75 -15.51
CA LEU A 106 -3.20 -0.33 -16.91
C LEU A 106 -2.60 1.07 -17.03
N THR A 107 -2.29 1.51 -18.26
CA THR A 107 -1.82 2.91 -18.43
C THR A 107 -2.89 3.90 -17.96
N ASP A 108 -2.50 4.82 -17.07
CA ASP A 108 -3.33 5.87 -16.45
C ASP A 108 -4.53 5.42 -15.60
N LYS A 109 -4.64 4.12 -15.27
CA LYS A 109 -5.76 3.59 -14.49
C LYS A 109 -5.46 2.21 -13.89
N PHE A 110 -6.23 1.83 -12.88
CA PHE A 110 -6.25 0.46 -12.39
C PHE A 110 -7.69 0.01 -12.16
N ILE A 111 -7.88 -1.30 -12.15
CA ILE A 111 -9.15 -1.96 -11.90
C ILE A 111 -9.01 -2.78 -10.63
N ILE A 112 -9.96 -2.67 -9.72
CA ILE A 112 -10.06 -3.57 -8.56
C ILE A 112 -11.28 -4.48 -8.71
N GLU A 113 -11.12 -5.75 -8.35
CA GLU A 113 -12.15 -6.80 -8.45
C GLU A 113 -12.08 -7.72 -7.22
N LYS A 114 -13.22 -8.23 -6.74
CA LYS A 114 -13.29 -9.22 -5.66
C LYS A 114 -13.02 -10.65 -6.14
#